data_AF-A0A3N5V3I2-F1
#
_entry.id   AF-A0A3N5V3I2-F1
#
_cell.length_a   1.000
_cell.length_b   1.000
_cell.length_c   1.000
_cell.angle_alpha   90.00
_cell.angle_beta   90.00
_cell.angle_gamma   90.00
#
_symmetry.space_group_name_H-M   'P 1'
#
loop_
_entity.id
_entity.type
_entity.pdbx_description
1 polymer ?
#
loop_
_entity_poly.entity_id
_entity_poly.type
_entity_poly.pdbx_seq_one_letter_code
_entity_poly.pdbx_strand_id
1 'polypeptide(L)' 'MVKTLPRTFYNRPTLTVARELIGARLVRILDGVKLVGLITETEAYISGKDLACHAKAGLTPRTAVMFGEPGHA' A
#
# COMPACT_ATOMS: atom_id res chain seq x y z
N MET A 1 2.36 -17.11 15.43
CA MET A 1 1.68 -16.94 14.12
C MET A 1 2.01 -15.56 13.58
N VAL A 2 2.40 -15.44 12.31
CA VAL A 2 2.56 -14.12 11.67
C VAL A 2 1.16 -13.60 11.37
N LYS A 3 0.70 -12.60 12.12
CA LYS A 3 -0.62 -11.99 11.94
C LYS A 3 -0.54 -11.01 10.76
N THR A 4 -1.47 -11.10 9.83
CA THR A 4 -1.61 -10.10 8.76
C THR A 4 -1.92 -8.74 9.38
N LEU A 5 -1.38 -7.68 8.77
CA LEU A 5 -1.68 -6.32 9.20
C LEU A 5 -3.19 -6.05 8.97
N PRO A 6 -3.93 -5.56 9.97
CA PRO A 6 -5.37 -5.33 9.86
C PRO A 6 -5.67 -4.13 8.94
N ARG A 7 -6.91 -4.01 8.44
CA ARG A 7 -7.33 -2.82 7.67
C ARG A 7 -7.11 -1.49 8.41
N THR A 8 -7.21 -1.50 9.73
CA THR A 8 -6.92 -0.34 10.59
C THR A 8 -5.45 0.09 10.53
N PHE A 9 -4.50 -0.79 10.18
CA PHE A 9 -3.12 -0.40 9.91
C PHE A 9 -3.02 0.46 8.63
N TYR A 10 -3.78 0.12 7.59
CA TYR A 10 -3.75 0.83 6.31
C TYR A 10 -4.64 2.09 6.32
N ASN A 11 -5.68 2.13 7.17
CA ASN A 11 -6.57 3.28 7.32
C ASN A 11 -5.96 4.38 8.22
N ARG A 12 -4.81 4.89 7.80
CA ARG A 12 -4.02 5.93 8.48
C ARG A 12 -3.36 6.82 7.41
N PRO A 13 -2.81 8.00 7.77
CA PRO A 13 -2.14 8.87 6.81
C PRO A 13 -1.05 8.14 6.02
N THR A 14 -1.00 8.32 4.70
CA THR A 14 -0.09 7.61 3.77
C THR A 14 1.38 7.67 4.20
N LEU A 15 1.85 8.83 4.66
CA LEU A 15 3.22 9.01 5.12
C LEU A 15 3.56 8.17 6.37
N THR A 16 2.58 7.94 7.26
CA THR A 16 2.75 7.07 8.43
C THR A 16 2.80 5.61 7.99
N VAL A 17 1.85 5.19 7.14
CA VAL A 17 1.79 3.81 6.64
C VAL A 17 3.06 3.44 5.88
N ALA A 18 3.53 4.31 4.98
CA ALA A 18 4.72 4.06 4.18
C ALA A 18 5.96 3.82 5.06
N ARG A 19 6.19 4.66 6.08
CA ARG A 19 7.32 4.50 7.00
C ARG A 19 7.23 3.24 7.83
N GLU A 20 6.05 2.95 8.39
CA GLU A 20 5.85 1.77 9.24
C GLU A 20 5.79 0.44 8.47
N LEU A 21 5.63 0.48 7.15
CA LEU A 21 5.77 -0.71 6.30
C LEU A 21 7.22 -1.16 6.18
N ILE A 22 8.21 -0.29 6.38
CA ILE A 22 9.63 -0.68 6.37
C ILE A 22 9.88 -1.66 7.50
N GLY A 23 10.45 -2.82 7.16
CA GLY A 23 10.66 -3.94 8.09
C GLY A 23 9.47 -4.91 8.19
N ALA A 24 8.32 -4.59 7.58
CA ALA A 24 7.23 -5.54 7.44
C ALA A 24 7.57 -6.63 6.39
N ARG A 25 6.85 -7.75 6.45
CA ARG A 25 7.02 -8.86 5.50
C ARG A 25 5.87 -8.87 4.51
N LEU A 26 6.19 -8.78 3.22
CA LEU A 26 5.26 -9.09 2.14
C LEU A 26 5.26 -10.61 1.94
N VAL A 27 4.08 -11.23 2.03
CA VAL A 27 3.91 -12.68 1.91
C VAL A 27 3.00 -12.97 0.73
N ARG A 28 3.45 -13.84 -0.17
CA ARG A 28 2.66 -14.37 -1.30
C ARG A 28 2.62 -15.88 -1.22
N ILE A 29 1.43 -16.46 -1.33
CA ILE A 29 1.26 -17.89 -1.62
C ILE A 29 1.09 -18.02 -3.13
N LEU A 30 2.02 -18.72 -3.79
CA LEU A 30 2.02 -18.96 -5.22
C LEU A 30 2.15 -20.47 -5.44
N ASP A 31 1.12 -21.09 -6.03
CA ASP A 31 1.08 -22.54 -6.27
C ASP A 31 1.38 -23.39 -5.01
N GLY A 32 0.87 -22.94 -3.85
CA GLY A 32 1.11 -23.57 -2.55
C GLY A 32 2.46 -23.24 -1.91
N VAL A 33 3.37 -22.57 -2.62
CA VAL A 33 4.67 -22.14 -2.12
C VAL A 33 4.56 -20.77 -1.45
N LYS A 34 5.14 -20.65 -0.26
CA LYS A 34 5.19 -19.39 0.49
C LYS A 34 6.44 -18.58 0.13
N LEU A 35 6.24 -17.51 -0.61
CA LEU A 35 7.25 -16.48 -0.89
C LEU A 35 7.16 -15.37 0.15
N VAL A 36 8.32 -14.93 0.66
CA VAL A 36 8.39 -13.88 1.69
C VAL A 36 9.51 -12.90 1.33
N GLY A 37 9.17 -11.62 1.28
CA GLY A 37 10.12 -10.52 1.15
C GLY A 37 10.04 -9.57 2.34
N LEU A 38 11.17 -8.99 2.71
CA LEU A 38 11.20 -7.86 3.65
C LEU A 38 10.99 -6.58 2.84
N ILE A 39 10.10 -5.70 3.31
CA ILE A 39 9.94 -4.38 2.73
C ILE A 39 11.09 -3.51 3.25
N THR A 40 12.03 -3.17 2.39
CA THR A 40 13.21 -2.35 2.72
C THR A 40 13.07 -0.91 2.28
N GLU A 41 12.12 -0.63 1.39
CA GLU A 41 11.88 0.69 0.80
C GLU A 41 10.40 0.87 0.49
N THR A 42 9.90 2.10 0.63
CA THR A 42 8.55 2.51 0.30
C THR A 42 8.54 3.95 -0.22
N GLU A 43 7.60 4.25 -1.11
CA GLU A 43 7.28 5.61 -1.53
C GLU A 43 5.86 5.95 -1.12
N ALA A 44 5.63 7.22 -0.77
CA ALA A 44 4.33 7.74 -0.41
C ALA A 44 3.88 8.77 -1.44
N TYR A 45 2.73 8.50 -2.07
CA TYR A 45 2.08 9.42 -2.98
C TYR A 45 0.84 10.01 -2.33
N ILE A 46 0.81 11.32 -2.16
CA ILE A 46 -0.28 12.04 -1.47
C ILE A 46 -1.01 12.92 -2.48
N SER A 47 -2.23 12.56 -2.86
CA SER A 47 -2.97 13.26 -3.92
C SER A 47 -3.12 14.78 -3.70
N GLY A 48 -3.66 15.48 -4.70
CA GLY A 48 -3.85 16.92 -4.67
C GLY A 48 -2.67 17.67 -5.28
N LYS A 49 -1.64 17.98 -4.48
CA LYS A 49 -0.46 18.77 -4.93
C LYS A 49 0.72 17.92 -5.39
N ASP A 50 0.72 16.63 -5.12
CA ASP A 50 1.76 15.72 -5.57
C ASP A 50 1.61 15.45 -7.08
N LEU A 51 2.48 16.09 -7.86
CA LEU A 51 2.52 15.95 -9.30
C LEU A 51 3.10 14.60 -9.74
N ALA A 52 3.71 13.82 -8.85
CA ALA A 52 4.15 12.46 -9.17
C ALA A 52 3.02 11.43 -8.94
N CYS A 53 2.01 11.77 -8.14
CA CYS A 53 0.88 10.89 -7.87
C CYS A 53 -0.06 10.75 -9.08
N HIS A 54 -0.37 9.51 -9.49
CA HIS A 54 -1.34 9.25 -10.56
C HIS A 54 -2.74 9.82 -10.27
N ALA A 55 -3.13 9.92 -9.00
CA ALA A 55 -4.41 10.52 -8.60
C ALA A 55 -4.54 12.01 -9.01
N LYS A 56 -3.44 12.69 -9.40
CA LYS A 56 -3.51 14.04 -9.98
C LYS A 56 -4.37 14.11 -11.25
N ALA A 57 -4.50 13.00 -11.98
CA ALA A 57 -5.34 12.88 -13.17
C ALA A 57 -6.84 12.75 -12.82
N GLY A 58 -7.19 12.74 -11.53
CA GLY A 58 -8.55 12.52 -11.06
C GLY A 58 -8.96 11.04 -11.12
N LEU A 59 -10.27 10.81 -11.02
CA LEU A 59 -10.86 9.48 -11.04
C LEU A 59 -10.96 8.97 -12.48
N THR A 60 -10.27 7.87 -12.75
CA THR A 60 -10.29 7.14 -14.03
C THR A 60 -10.39 5.64 -13.73
N PRO A 61 -10.71 4.77 -14.72
CA PRO A 61 -10.70 3.33 -14.50
C PRO A 61 -9.36 2.81 -13.91
N ARG A 62 -8.23 3.40 -14.32
CA ARG A 62 -6.90 3.04 -13.82
C ARG A 62 -6.64 3.53 -12.39
N THR A 63 -7.09 4.74 -12.03
CA THR A 63 -6.81 5.35 -10.72
C THR A 63 -7.87 5.03 -9.67
N ALA A 64 -8.96 4.35 -10.03
CA ALA A 64 -10.10 4.06 -9.16
C ALA A 64 -9.70 3.45 -7.80
N VAL A 65 -8.72 2.54 -7.77
CA VAL A 65 -8.24 1.92 -6.53
C VAL A 65 -7.68 2.93 -5.52
N MET A 66 -7.14 4.07 -6.00
CA MET A 66 -6.56 5.12 -5.14
C MET A 66 -7.62 6.02 -4.48
N PHE A 67 -8.89 5.94 -4.88
CA PHE A 67 -10.01 6.71 -4.34
C PHE A 67 -10.98 5.87 -3.49
N GLY A 68 -10.75 4.56 -3.42
CA GLY A 68 -11.56 3.63 -2.62
C GLY A 68 -11.03 3.44 -1.20
N GLU A 69 -11.56 2.42 -0.54
CA GLU A 69 -11.17 2.06 0.83
C GLU A 69 -9.66 1.70 0.95
N PRO A 70 -8.97 2.05 2.04
CA PRO A 70 -7.57 1.69 2.26
C PRO A 70 -7.30 0.18 2.32
N GLY A 71 -6.09 -0.23 1.93
CA GLY A 71 -5.64 -1.62 1.95
C GLY A 71 -6.09 -2.45 0.74
N HIS A 72 -6.27 -1.82 -0.42
CA HIS A 72 -6.50 -2.48 -1.71
C HIS A 72 -5.32 -2.23 -2.65
N ALA A 73 -5.05 -3.22 -3.51
CA ALA A 73 -4.03 -3.20 -4.56
C ALA A 73 -4.67 -3.59 -5.89
#